data_AF-A0A3M2V3Q2-F1
#
_entry.id   AF-A0A3M2V3Q2-F1
#
_cell.length_a   1.000
_cell.length_b   1.000
_cell.length_c   1.000
_cell.angle_alpha   90.00
_cell.angle_beta   90.00
_cell.angle_gamma   90.00
#
_symmetry.space_group_name_H-M   'P 1'
#
loop_
_entity.id
_entity.type
_entity.pdbx_description
1 polymer ?
#
loop_
_entity_poly.entity_id
_entity_poly.type
_entity_poly.pdbx_seq_one_letter_code
_entity_poly.pdbx_strand_id
1 'polypeptide(L)'
;TAALENAIANDESVLRDWLVRAGMEHERRILRLPIGRLTWHYPEPDILQLEFVLPPGCFATVLVRELVDLVPVGQTDSPCVF
;
A
#
# COMPACT_ATOMS: atom_id res chain seq x y z
N THR A 1 14.42 -11.15 -13.06
CA THR A 1 13.27 -10.92 -12.16
C THR A 1 12.78 -12.22 -11.57
N ALA A 2 12.36 -13.23 -12.37
CA ALA A 2 11.88 -14.52 -11.86
C ALA A 2 12.86 -15.25 -10.92
N ALA A 3 14.17 -15.21 -11.21
CA ALA A 3 15.18 -15.81 -10.33
C ALA A 3 15.20 -15.19 -8.92
N LEU A 4 15.00 -13.86 -8.81
CA LEU A 4 14.94 -13.16 -7.53
C LEU A 4 13.62 -13.48 -6.79
N GLU A 5 12.50 -13.48 -7.50
CA GLU A 5 11.18 -13.85 -6.94
C GLU A 5 11.21 -15.28 -6.36
N ASN A 6 11.80 -16.22 -7.10
CA ASN A 6 11.94 -17.61 -6.65
C ASN A 6 12.89 -17.73 -5.45
N ALA A 7 13.97 -16.94 -5.39
CA ALA A 7 14.87 -16.94 -4.24
C ALA A 7 14.13 -16.51 -2.96
N ILE A 8 13.40 -15.39 -3.02
CA ILE A 8 12.59 -14.90 -1.89
C ILE A 8 11.51 -15.92 -1.49
N ALA A 9 10.81 -16.52 -2.46
CA ALA A 9 9.80 -17.55 -2.17
C ALA A 9 10.39 -18.83 -1.56
N ASN A 10 11.66 -19.14 -1.85
CA ASN A 10 12.37 -20.26 -1.24
C ASN A 10 12.79 -19.96 0.20
N ASP A 11 13.15 -18.72 0.50
CA ASP A 11 13.44 -18.28 1.87
C ASP A 11 12.20 -18.38 2.77
N GLU A 12 11.00 -18.22 2.19
CA GLU A 12 9.70 -18.32 2.86
C GLU A 12 8.92 -19.62 2.53
N SER A 13 9.63 -20.75 2.49
CA SER A 13 9.09 -22.02 1.97
C SER A 13 7.80 -22.51 2.64
N VAL A 14 7.66 -22.28 3.96
CA VAL A 14 6.47 -22.70 4.73
C VAL A 14 5.21 -22.00 4.23
N LEU A 15 5.28 -20.68 4.01
CA LEU A 15 4.16 -19.89 3.51
C LEU A 15 3.85 -20.24 2.06
N ARG A 16 4.89 -20.34 1.22
CA ARG A 16 4.76 -20.74 -0.19
C ARG A 16 4.02 -22.07 -0.32
N ASP A 17 4.46 -23.11 0.38
CA ASP A 17 3.88 -24.46 0.27
C ASP A 17 2.45 -24.50 0.81
N TRP A 18 2.15 -23.70 1.84
CA TRP A 18 0.78 -23.54 2.34
C TRP A 18 -0.14 -22.89 1.31
N LEU A 19 0.28 -21.81 0.65
CA LEU A 19 -0.51 -21.15 -0.41
C LEU A 19 -0.79 -22.09 -1.59
N VAL A 20 0.20 -22.89 -1.99
CA VAL A 20 0.04 -23.92 -3.03
C VAL A 20 -0.97 -24.98 -2.61
N ARG A 21 -0.89 -25.48 -1.37
CA ARG A 21 -1.85 -26.46 -0.83
C ARG A 21 -3.27 -25.91 -0.70
N ALA A 22 -3.39 -24.60 -0.46
CA ALA A 22 -4.68 -23.91 -0.44
C ALA A 22 -5.26 -23.69 -1.86
N GLY A 23 -4.54 -24.06 -2.92
CA GLY A 23 -4.99 -23.92 -4.30
C GLY A 23 -4.96 -22.48 -4.81
N MET A 24 -4.18 -21.59 -4.18
CA MET A 24 -4.05 -20.21 -4.66
C MET A 24 -3.23 -20.14 -5.94
N GLU A 25 -3.75 -19.43 -6.93
CA GLU A 25 -3.01 -19.16 -8.17
C GLU A 25 -2.01 -18.01 -7.96
N HIS A 26 -0.88 -18.11 -8.66
CA HIS A 26 0.11 -17.05 -8.64
C HIS A 26 -0.29 -15.93 -9.61
N GLU A 27 -0.65 -14.78 -9.06
CA GLU A 27 -0.96 -13.57 -9.82
C GLU A 27 0.20 -12.57 -9.86
N ARG A 28 0.19 -11.69 -10.86
CA ARG A 28 1.17 -10.59 -10.97
C ARG A 28 0.57 -9.29 -10.45
N ARG A 29 1.33 -8.58 -9.62
CA ARG A 29 0.95 -7.28 -9.09
C ARG A 29 2.01 -6.23 -9.45
N ILE A 30 1.58 -5.04 -9.82
CA ILE A 30 2.47 -3.91 -10.06
C ILE A 30 3.20 -3.55 -8.75
N LEU A 31 4.53 -3.39 -8.82
CA LEU A 31 5.36 -3.04 -7.65
C LEU A 31 5.46 -1.54 -7.41
N ARG A 32 5.08 -0.73 -8.40
CA ARG A 32 5.02 0.73 -8.28
C ARG A 32 3.58 1.17 -8.42
N LEU A 33 3.16 2.10 -7.57
CA LEU A 33 1.81 2.65 -7.57
C LEU A 33 1.72 3.80 -8.57
N PRO A 34 0.97 3.67 -9.69
CA PRO A 34 0.72 4.79 -10.58
C PRO A 34 -0.34 5.71 -9.94
N ILE A 35 0.06 6.93 -9.60
CA ILE A 35 -0.83 7.94 -9.04
C ILE A 35 -1.33 8.81 -10.19
N GLY A 36 -2.63 8.75 -10.47
CA GLY A 36 -3.26 9.56 -11.51
C GLY A 36 -3.83 10.86 -10.95
N ARG A 37 -3.78 11.95 -11.73
CA ARG A 37 -4.40 13.24 -11.40
C ARG A 37 -4.07 13.75 -9.99
N LEU A 38 -2.82 13.61 -9.55
CA LEU A 38 -2.39 14.12 -8.24
C LEU A 38 -2.41 15.65 -8.26
N THR A 39 -3.25 16.23 -7.41
CA THR A 39 -3.23 17.65 -7.05
C THR A 39 -3.15 17.79 -5.54
N TRP A 40 -2.57 18.90 -5.08
CA TRP A 40 -2.45 19.20 -3.66
C TRP A 40 -2.64 20.69 -3.40
N HIS A 41 -3.19 20.98 -2.23
CA HIS A 41 -3.44 22.34 -1.77
C HIS A 41 -3.19 22.44 -0.26
N TYR A 42 -2.83 23.64 0.19
CA TYR A 42 -2.73 23.97 1.60
C TYR A 42 -3.84 24.97 1.95
N PRO A 43 -5.05 24.49 2.30
CA PRO A 43 -6.15 25.39 2.69
C PRO A 43 -5.81 26.18 3.96
N GLU A 44 -4.99 25.61 4.84
CA GLU A 44 -4.43 26.25 6.04
C GLU A 44 -2.94 25.86 6.17
N PRO A 45 -2.12 26.61 6.93
CA PRO A 45 -0.67 26.35 7.02
C PRO A 45 -0.28 24.94 7.49
N ASP A 46 -1.15 24.27 8.24
CA ASP A 46 -0.96 22.95 8.83
C ASP A 46 -1.86 21.87 8.23
N ILE A 47 -2.64 22.20 7.19
CA ILE A 47 -3.53 21.26 6.50
C ILE A 47 -3.00 21.01 5.09
N LEU A 48 -2.67 19.75 4.78
CA LEU A 48 -2.38 19.30 3.41
C LEU A 48 -3.59 18.53 2.87
N GLN A 49 -4.24 19.08 1.84
CA GLN A 49 -5.29 18.39 1.10
C GLN A 49 -4.72 17.73 -0.16
N LEU A 50 -5.05 16.46 -0.36
CA LEU A 50 -4.60 15.65 -1.50
C LEU A 50 -5.80 15.14 -2.30
N GLU A 51 -5.74 15.25 -3.61
CA GLU A 51 -6.70 14.66 -4.53
C GLU A 51 -5.95 13.82 -5.56
N PHE A 52 -6.37 12.57 -5.76
CA PHE A 52 -5.70 11.65 -6.68
C PHE A 52 -6.62 10.48 -7.04
N VAL A 53 -6.22 9.73 -8.05
CA VAL A 53 -6.88 8.49 -8.50
C VAL A 53 -5.90 7.33 -8.41
N LEU A 54 -6.36 6.24 -7.81
CA LEU A 54 -5.61 5.00 -7.72
C LEU A 54 -6.29 3.89 -8.53
N PRO A 55 -5.52 2.95 -9.10
CA PRO A 55 -6.08 1.72 -9.67
C PRO A 55 -6.83 0.90 -8.60
N PRO A 56 -7.76 0.02 -9.02
CA PRO A 56 -8.43 -0.89 -8.10
C PRO A 56 -7.41 -1.76 -7.36
N GLY A 57 -7.72 -2.07 -6.10
CA GLY A 57 -6.86 -2.87 -5.24
C GLY A 57 -5.62 -2.14 -4.70
N CYS A 58 -5.47 -0.83 -4.94
CA CYS A 58 -4.43 0.01 -4.34
C CYS A 58 -4.98 0.83 -3.17
N PHE A 59 -4.11 1.16 -2.20
CA PHE A 59 -4.52 1.85 -0.97
C PHE A 59 -3.94 3.26 -0.90
N ALA A 60 -4.79 4.24 -0.58
CA ALA A 60 -4.40 5.63 -0.35
C ALA A 60 -3.36 5.77 0.78
N THR A 61 -3.40 4.89 1.77
CA THR A 61 -2.46 4.87 2.89
C THR A 61 -1.00 4.67 2.47
N VAL A 62 -0.75 3.97 1.35
CA VAL A 62 0.62 3.84 0.81
C VAL A 62 1.13 5.18 0.34
N LEU A 63 0.30 6.00 -0.32
CA LEU A 63 0.69 7.35 -0.73
C LEU A 63 0.99 8.22 0.49
N VAL A 64 0.11 8.23 1.49
CA VAL A 64 0.29 9.03 2.72
C VAL A 64 1.57 8.63 3.45
N ARG A 65 1.84 7.32 3.56
CA ARG A 65 3.07 6.80 4.19
C ARG A 65 4.36 7.32 3.55
N GLU A 66 4.37 7.59 2.25
CA GLU A 66 5.54 8.14 1.55
C GLU A 66 5.71 9.66 1.73
N LEU A 67 4.69 10.35 2.24
CA LEU A 67 4.70 11.82 2.43
C LEU A 67 5.01 12.25 3.86
N VAL A 68 4.73 11.40 4.85
CA VAL A 68 4.86 11.76 6.26
C VAL A 68 5.42 10.60 7.08
N ASP A 69 6.16 10.94 8.13
CA ASP A 69 6.53 9.97 9.16
C ASP A 69 5.29 9.66 10.01
N LEU A 70 4.80 8.44 9.86
CA LEU A 70 3.66 7.95 10.64
C LEU A 70 4.12 7.59 12.05
N VAL A 71 3.62 8.31 13.04
CA VAL A 71 3.77 7.96 14.46
C VAL A 71 2.79 6.85 14.82
N PRO A 72 3.11 5.97 15.79
CA PRO A 72 2.20 4.93 16.26
C PRO A 72 0.86 5.53 16.69
N VAL A 73 -0.23 4.82 16.39
CA VAL A 73 -1.58 5.24 16.76
C VAL A 73 -1.69 5.32 18.29
N GLY A 74 -1.78 6.54 18.81
CA GLY A 74 -2.34 6.84 20.13
C GLY A 74 -3.87 6.83 20.08
N GLN A 75 -4.54 7.19 21.19
CA GLN A 75 -6.00 7.36 21.16
C GLN A 75 -6.36 8.52 20.21
N THR A 76 -7.19 8.25 19.20
CA THR A 76 -7.71 9.28 18.28
C THR A 76 -8.93 9.94 18.90
N ASP A 77 -8.87 11.25 19.14
CA ASP A 77 -9.97 12.03 19.72
C ASP A 77 -11.17 12.23 18.75
N SER A 78 -10.96 11.96 17.46
CA SER A 78 -11.97 12.17 16.41
C SER A 78 -12.32 10.86 15.71
N PRO A 79 -13.59 10.44 15.68
CA PRO A 79 -14.02 9.29 14.90
C PRO A 79 -13.89 9.60 13.40
N CYS A 80 -13.37 8.64 12.63
CA CYS A 80 -13.46 8.69 11.16
C CYS A 80 -14.93 8.59 10.76
N VAL A 81 -15.48 9.70 10.26
CA VAL A 81 -16.81 9.71 9.64
C VAL A 81 -16.61 9.28 8.18
N PHE A 82 -17.15 8.11 7.82
CA PHE A 82 -17.20 7.63 6.43
C PHE A 82 -18.40 8.25 5.69
#